data_AF-A0AAD6R7E7-F1
#
_entry.id   AF-A0AAD6R7E7-F1
#
_cell.length_a   1.000
_cell.length_b   1.000
_cell.length_c   1.000
_cell.angle_alpha   90.00
_cell.angle_beta   90.00
_cell.angle_gamma   90.00
#
_symmetry.space_group_name_H-M   'P 1'
#
loop_
_entity.id
_entity.type
_entity.pdbx_description
1 polymer ?
#
loop_
_entity_poly.entity_id
_entity_poly.type
_entity_poly.pdbx_seq_one_letter_code
_entity_poly.pdbx_strand_id
1 'polypeptide(L)'
;MAPEPVMEVKIPPRVDLAEITRSTRDLPPAHYTFKIENFSLLANAKIDNVESGDFQAGSYKWRLRLYPNGNKKNNGDGHISLYLAFSNSNALPFGWEVNVNFRLFVYNQIQDNYLTIQYAKGRVRRFHGMKTELGFDQLIPLTVFNDESKGYLIDDRCIFGAEIFVIKPTGKGECLTLVKQPVIDTYTWKIQHFSALDQESYKSQVFSFGGHKWALLVYPKGNSTEKGKSLSIYLVMEDFETLPCGRTTYAEYMLRVRDQLFGKHIEKKASFHFSNSIKDWGHLNFMSLDDVNALPKGFLVNDTLAVEEVWHIYLLTVKGNMINDRNKGSLTGNSVIKPESSQQHNFSFYQRGEGEKGVMETEGRGFTDLYRNSSEELFLKSLMETSIGMPVPTMEMLGFKNLSQNFRTDKWL
;
A
#
# COMPACT_ATOMS: atom_id res chain seq x y z
N MET A 1 -7.36 41.02 8.71
CA MET A 1 -6.50 39.89 9.10
C MET A 1 -5.86 39.35 7.84
N ALA A 2 -4.53 39.47 7.73
CA ALA A 2 -3.77 38.81 6.67
C ALA A 2 -3.63 37.32 7.01
N PRO A 3 -3.61 36.41 6.01
CA PRO A 3 -3.39 34.99 6.26
C PRO A 3 -1.94 34.75 6.71
N GLU A 4 -1.75 33.89 7.71
CA GLU A 4 -0.41 33.52 8.19
C GLU A 4 0.40 32.77 7.12
N PRO A 5 1.74 32.93 7.11
CA PRO A 5 2.60 32.27 6.15
C PRO A 5 2.68 30.77 6.41
N VAL A 6 2.39 29.98 5.38
CA VAL A 6 2.65 28.54 5.36
C VAL A 6 4.16 28.33 5.48
N MET A 7 4.61 27.68 6.55
CA MET A 7 6.00 27.26 6.69
C MET A 7 6.30 26.15 5.66
N GLU A 8 6.85 26.54 4.51
CA GLU A 8 7.55 25.61 3.62
C GLU A 8 8.79 25.10 4.35
N VAL A 9 8.74 23.83 4.79
CA VAL A 9 9.93 23.11 5.24
C VAL A 9 10.82 22.87 4.02
N LYS A 10 11.74 23.79 3.76
CA LYS A 10 12.83 23.57 2.80
C LYS A 10 13.77 22.51 3.36
N ILE A 11 13.55 21.27 2.95
CA ILE A 11 14.50 20.18 3.17
C ILE A 11 15.76 20.53 2.36
N PRO A 12 16.92 20.78 2.99
CA PRO A 12 18.12 21.10 2.25
C PRO A 12 18.50 19.92 1.34
N PRO A 13 19.00 20.16 0.12
CA PRO A 13 19.52 19.10 -0.72
C PRO A 13 20.64 18.40 0.04
N ARG A 14 20.48 17.09 0.22
CA ARG A 14 21.45 16.26 0.92
C ARG A 14 22.75 16.28 0.13
N VAL A 15 23.77 16.90 0.70
CA VAL A 15 25.14 16.84 0.20
C VAL A 15 25.67 15.45 0.52
N ASP A 16 25.44 14.49 -0.38
CA ASP A 16 25.91 13.10 -0.29
C ASP A 16 27.42 13.04 -0.57
N LEU A 17 28.24 13.16 0.48
CA LEU A 17 29.71 13.12 0.36
C LEU A 17 30.38 11.96 1.14
N ALA A 18 29.61 11.03 1.71
CA ALA A 18 30.16 9.83 2.36
C ALA A 18 29.23 8.59 2.21
N GLU A 19 28.84 8.26 0.98
CA GLU A 19 27.87 7.17 0.73
C GLU A 19 28.52 5.78 0.59
N ILE A 20 29.85 5.71 0.45
CA ILE A 20 30.58 4.46 0.13
C ILE A 20 31.64 4.21 1.20
N THR A 21 31.75 2.95 1.65
CA THR A 21 32.81 2.46 2.53
C THR A 21 33.71 1.51 1.75
N ARG A 22 35.03 1.70 1.87
CA ARG A 22 36.06 0.83 1.32
C ARG A 22 36.87 0.24 2.47
N SER A 23 37.11 -1.06 2.47
CA SER A 23 37.89 -1.77 3.49
C SER A 23 38.61 -2.97 2.89
N THR A 24 39.61 -3.49 3.60
CA THR A 24 40.28 -4.75 3.23
C THR A 24 39.68 -5.91 4.03
N ARG A 25 39.59 -7.08 3.41
CA ARG A 25 39.12 -8.32 4.04
C ARG A 25 39.86 -9.52 3.47
N ASP A 26 40.33 -10.44 4.31
CA ASP A 26 41.06 -11.62 3.84
C ASP A 26 40.13 -12.72 3.31
N LEU A 27 38.90 -12.79 3.82
CA LEU A 27 37.91 -13.78 3.39
C LEU A 27 37.41 -13.52 1.95
N PRO A 28 37.16 -14.58 1.16
CA PRO A 28 36.58 -14.48 -0.17
C PRO A 28 35.09 -14.09 -0.14
N PRO A 29 34.55 -13.50 -1.23
CA PRO A 29 33.11 -13.18 -1.34
C PRO A 29 32.24 -14.43 -1.12
N ALA A 30 31.16 -14.31 -0.35
CA ALA A 30 30.36 -15.49 0.00
C ALA A 30 29.53 -16.07 -1.14
N HIS A 31 29.17 -15.26 -2.15
CA HIS A 31 28.16 -15.68 -3.14
C HIS A 31 28.73 -15.92 -4.53
N TYR A 32 29.66 -15.08 -4.99
CA TYR A 32 30.17 -15.21 -6.35
C TYR A 32 31.54 -14.59 -6.55
N THR A 33 32.30 -15.21 -7.44
CA THR A 33 33.63 -14.78 -7.89
C THR A 33 33.64 -14.80 -9.41
N PHE A 34 34.10 -13.71 -10.02
CA PHE A 34 34.20 -13.52 -11.46
C PHE A 34 35.64 -13.25 -11.84
N LYS A 35 36.32 -14.31 -12.33
CA LYS A 35 37.69 -14.24 -12.83
C LYS A 35 37.70 -13.87 -14.30
N ILE A 36 38.58 -12.95 -14.67
CA ILE A 36 38.83 -12.57 -16.04
C ILE A 36 40.28 -12.89 -16.36
N GLU A 37 40.49 -13.52 -17.51
CA GLU A 37 41.80 -13.79 -18.08
C GLU A 37 41.95 -12.98 -19.36
N ASN A 38 43.18 -12.56 -19.65
CA ASN A 38 43.49 -11.66 -20.75
C ASN A 38 42.71 -10.33 -20.68
N PHE A 39 42.71 -9.69 -19.50
CA PHE A 39 41.95 -8.45 -19.25
C PHE A 39 42.29 -7.33 -20.23
N SER A 40 43.54 -7.23 -20.68
CA SER A 40 43.98 -6.24 -21.66
C SER A 40 43.20 -6.35 -22.99
N LEU A 41 42.82 -7.57 -23.42
CA LEU A 41 41.98 -7.77 -24.61
C LEU A 41 40.58 -7.22 -24.39
N LEU A 42 40.02 -7.43 -23.19
CA LEU A 42 38.72 -6.90 -22.80
C LEU A 42 38.74 -5.37 -22.73
N ALA A 43 39.78 -4.77 -22.15
CA ALA A 43 39.92 -3.32 -22.05
C ALA A 43 40.13 -2.65 -23.42
N ASN A 44 40.79 -3.32 -24.36
CA ASN A 44 41.00 -2.80 -25.72
C ASN A 44 39.85 -3.10 -26.69
N ALA A 45 38.93 -4.00 -26.32
CA ALA A 45 37.76 -4.29 -27.13
C ALA A 45 36.82 -3.09 -27.20
N LYS A 46 36.11 -2.93 -28.32
CA LYS A 46 35.09 -1.89 -28.52
C LYS A 46 33.76 -2.27 -27.85
N ILE A 47 33.81 -2.75 -26.61
CA ILE A 47 32.63 -3.09 -25.81
C ILE A 47 32.57 -2.20 -24.58
N ASP A 48 31.36 -1.77 -24.22
CA ASP A 48 31.18 -0.89 -23.06
C ASP A 48 31.29 -1.68 -21.75
N ASN A 49 30.73 -2.89 -21.72
CA ASN A 49 30.71 -3.74 -20.55
C ASN A 49 30.71 -5.23 -20.90
N VAL A 50 31.02 -6.05 -19.89
CA VAL A 50 30.88 -7.51 -19.91
C VAL A 50 30.04 -7.95 -18.72
N GLU A 51 29.23 -8.99 -18.91
CA GLU A 51 28.45 -9.60 -17.85
C GLU A 51 29.02 -10.95 -17.43
N SER A 52 28.90 -11.28 -16.15
CA SER A 52 29.14 -12.62 -15.65
C SER A 52 27.99 -13.57 -15.97
N GLY A 53 28.19 -14.86 -15.69
CA GLY A 53 27.10 -15.82 -15.62
C GLY A 53 26.11 -15.49 -14.49
N ASP A 54 24.92 -16.11 -14.56
CA ASP A 54 23.92 -16.07 -13.48
C ASP A 54 24.46 -16.76 -12.22
N PHE A 55 24.27 -16.14 -11.06
CA PHE A 55 24.52 -16.76 -9.76
C PHE A 55 23.37 -16.49 -8.79
N GLN A 56 23.17 -17.38 -7.81
CA GLN A 56 22.03 -17.31 -6.90
C GLN A 56 22.43 -16.74 -5.54
N ALA A 57 21.64 -15.78 -5.05
CA ALA A 57 21.70 -15.31 -3.67
C ALA A 57 20.29 -15.03 -3.15
N GLY A 58 19.96 -15.60 -1.99
CA GLY A 58 18.57 -15.70 -1.54
C GLY A 58 17.73 -16.53 -2.53
N SER A 59 16.59 -15.99 -2.96
CA SER A 59 15.71 -16.63 -3.96
C SER A 59 15.85 -16.03 -5.37
N TYR A 60 16.86 -15.19 -5.61
CA TYR A 60 17.02 -14.42 -6.85
C TYR A 60 18.32 -14.75 -7.57
N LYS A 61 18.30 -14.59 -8.89
CA LYS A 61 19.48 -14.73 -9.75
C LYS A 61 20.09 -13.36 -10.06
N TRP A 62 21.40 -13.26 -9.99
CA TRP A 62 22.14 -12.02 -10.13
C TRP A 62 23.24 -12.19 -11.18
N ARG A 63 23.74 -11.07 -11.69
CA ARG A 63 24.94 -10.98 -12.51
C ARG A 63 25.81 -9.82 -12.04
N LEU A 64 27.11 -9.94 -12.29
CA LEU A 64 28.02 -8.81 -12.26
C LEU A 64 28.10 -8.21 -13.66
N ARG A 65 28.00 -6.88 -13.75
CA ARG A 65 28.21 -6.11 -14.98
C ARG A 65 29.42 -5.21 -14.78
N LEU A 66 30.50 -5.51 -15.50
CA LEU A 66 31.81 -4.87 -15.39
C LEU A 66 32.03 -3.94 -16.58
N TYR A 67 32.44 -2.71 -16.31
CA TYR A 67 32.90 -1.75 -17.32
C TYR A 67 34.42 -1.59 -17.14
N PRO A 68 35.24 -2.21 -18.02
CA PRO A 68 36.69 -2.25 -17.86
C PRO A 68 37.37 -0.89 -18.03
N ASN A 69 36.72 0.06 -18.74
CA ASN A 69 37.19 1.44 -18.89
C ASN A 69 36.21 2.46 -18.28
N GLY A 70 35.37 1.98 -17.36
CA GLY A 70 34.42 2.80 -16.65
C GLY A 70 33.11 3.04 -17.39
N ASN A 71 32.04 3.22 -16.62
CA ASN A 71 30.73 3.59 -17.17
C ASN A 71 30.70 5.09 -17.48
N LYS A 72 30.95 5.41 -18.75
CA LYS A 72 30.98 6.80 -19.25
C LYS A 72 29.66 7.56 -19.06
N LYS A 73 28.53 6.84 -18.95
CA LYS A 73 27.22 7.48 -18.71
C LYS A 73 27.07 8.00 -17.28
N ASN A 74 27.83 7.44 -16.33
CA ASN A 74 27.70 7.72 -14.90
C ASN A 74 29.02 8.18 -14.26
N ASN A 75 29.81 8.99 -14.96
CA ASN A 75 31.05 9.56 -14.43
C ASN A 75 32.08 8.52 -13.94
N GLY A 76 32.13 7.34 -14.58
CA GLY A 76 33.09 6.27 -14.28
C GLY A 76 34.43 6.40 -15.00
N ASP A 77 34.65 7.46 -15.78
CA ASP A 77 35.86 7.62 -16.60
C ASP A 77 37.15 7.52 -15.75
N GLY A 78 38.18 6.87 -16.30
CA GLY A 78 39.44 6.61 -15.59
C GLY A 78 39.37 5.56 -14.46
N HIS A 79 38.23 4.89 -14.27
CA HIS A 79 38.03 3.88 -13.23
C HIS A 79 37.48 2.57 -13.81
N ILE A 80 37.66 1.47 -13.08
CA ILE A 80 36.81 0.29 -13.25
C ILE A 80 35.45 0.61 -12.62
N SER A 81 34.35 0.30 -13.32
CA SER A 81 33.01 0.30 -12.74
C SER A 81 32.45 -1.11 -12.64
N LEU A 82 31.75 -1.41 -11.55
CA LEU A 82 31.15 -2.73 -11.34
C LEU A 82 29.76 -2.59 -10.71
N TYR A 83 28.81 -3.32 -11.28
CA TYR A 83 27.42 -3.31 -10.85
C TYR A 83 26.92 -4.71 -10.57
N LEU A 84 26.05 -4.79 -9.58
CA LEU A 84 25.17 -5.91 -9.36
C LEU A 84 23.88 -5.69 -10.16
N ALA A 85 23.53 -6.65 -11.00
CA ALA A 85 22.34 -6.58 -11.85
C ALA A 85 21.42 -7.78 -11.58
N PHE A 86 20.11 -7.54 -11.65
CA PHE A 86 19.12 -8.62 -11.76
C PHE A 86 19.32 -9.36 -13.07
N SER A 87 19.34 -10.69 -13.01
CA SER A 87 19.30 -11.50 -14.23
C SER A 87 17.94 -11.37 -14.93
N ASN A 88 17.95 -11.36 -16.27
CA ASN A 88 16.73 -11.44 -17.09
C ASN A 88 15.96 -12.76 -16.88
N SER A 89 16.60 -13.77 -16.27
CA SER A 89 15.93 -15.01 -15.88
C SER A 89 15.02 -14.86 -14.65
N ASN A 90 15.02 -13.70 -13.99
CA ASN A 90 14.05 -13.37 -12.96
C ASN A 90 12.77 -12.84 -13.60
N ALA A 91 11.89 -13.73 -14.05
CA ALA A 91 10.53 -13.37 -14.44
C ALA A 91 9.74 -12.95 -13.18
N LEU A 92 9.82 -11.67 -12.83
CA LEU A 92 9.13 -11.10 -11.67
C LEU A 92 7.86 -10.34 -12.11
N PRO A 93 6.76 -10.43 -11.34
CA PRO A 93 5.51 -9.75 -11.67
C PRO A 93 5.67 -8.22 -11.62
N PHE A 94 4.81 -7.49 -12.33
CA PHE A 94 4.80 -6.03 -12.26
C PHE A 94 4.70 -5.53 -10.81
N GLY A 95 5.49 -4.51 -10.45
CA GLY A 95 5.53 -3.95 -9.09
C GLY A 95 6.42 -4.71 -8.11
N TRP A 96 7.25 -5.65 -8.57
CA TRP A 96 8.23 -6.34 -7.72
C TRP A 96 9.25 -5.38 -7.11
N GLU A 97 9.65 -5.67 -5.88
CA GLU A 97 10.72 -4.96 -5.18
C GLU A 97 11.59 -5.96 -4.42
N VAL A 98 12.92 -5.81 -4.53
CA VAL A 98 13.86 -6.61 -3.76
C VAL A 98 14.82 -5.67 -3.04
N ASN A 99 14.83 -5.78 -1.72
CA ASN A 99 15.72 -5.00 -0.86
C ASN A 99 16.94 -5.84 -0.50
N VAL A 100 18.12 -5.31 -0.74
CA VAL A 100 19.39 -6.01 -0.46
C VAL A 100 20.39 -5.10 0.21
N ASN A 101 21.24 -5.67 1.05
CA ASN A 101 22.57 -5.13 1.32
C ASN A 101 23.55 -5.94 0.46
N PHE A 102 24.48 -5.29 -0.24
CA PHE A 102 25.49 -6.00 -1.00
C PHE A 102 26.86 -5.35 -0.90
N ARG A 103 27.88 -6.19 -1.15
CA ARG A 103 29.29 -5.82 -1.18
C ARG A 103 29.88 -6.31 -2.49
N LEU A 104 30.75 -5.50 -3.09
CA LEU A 104 31.52 -5.86 -4.27
C LEU A 104 33.00 -5.91 -3.90
N PHE A 105 33.72 -6.84 -4.52
CA PHE A 105 35.10 -7.15 -4.16
C PHE A 105 36.03 -7.07 -5.37
N VAL A 106 37.28 -6.65 -5.13
CA VAL A 106 38.41 -6.79 -6.06
C VAL A 106 39.53 -7.51 -5.32
N TYR A 107 39.98 -8.65 -5.84
CA TYR A 107 41.01 -9.45 -5.19
C TYR A 107 42.41 -8.88 -5.42
N ASN A 108 43.19 -8.76 -4.35
CA ASN A 108 44.61 -8.46 -4.38
C ASN A 108 45.39 -9.78 -4.32
N GLN A 109 45.99 -10.15 -5.44
CA GLN A 109 46.69 -11.41 -5.65
C GLN A 109 48.07 -11.46 -4.98
N ILE A 110 48.63 -10.31 -4.58
CA ILE A 110 49.92 -10.23 -3.88
C ILE A 110 49.71 -10.37 -2.37
N GLN A 111 48.73 -9.65 -1.84
CA GLN A 111 48.46 -9.62 -0.39
C GLN A 111 47.48 -10.70 0.07
N ASP A 112 46.93 -11.49 -0.86
CA ASP A 112 45.92 -12.52 -0.63
C ASP A 112 44.72 -12.00 0.18
N ASN A 113 44.19 -10.85 -0.23
CA ASN A 113 43.04 -10.21 0.42
C ASN A 113 42.15 -9.51 -0.61
N TYR A 114 41.06 -8.93 -0.14
CA TYR A 114 40.03 -8.33 -0.99
C TYR A 114 39.78 -6.88 -0.62
N LEU A 115 39.90 -5.99 -1.59
CA LEU A 115 39.29 -4.66 -1.51
C LEU A 115 37.78 -4.84 -1.55
N THR A 116 37.11 -4.46 -0.47
CA THR A 116 35.66 -4.57 -0.27
C THR A 116 35.04 -3.19 -0.39
N ILE A 117 34.05 -3.05 -1.27
CA ILE A 117 33.30 -1.81 -1.49
C ILE A 117 31.82 -2.05 -1.19
N GLN A 118 31.23 -1.21 -0.34
CA GLN A 118 29.83 -1.29 0.04
C GLN A 118 29.27 0.10 0.33
N TYR A 119 27.94 0.23 0.42
CA TYR A 119 27.34 1.47 0.88
C TYR A 119 27.52 1.67 2.39
N ALA A 120 27.78 2.91 2.80
CA ALA A 120 28.03 3.27 4.19
C ALA A 120 26.83 2.93 5.11
N LYS A 121 27.13 2.67 6.39
CA LYS A 121 26.15 2.37 7.44
C LYS A 121 25.16 1.25 7.10
N GLY A 122 25.58 0.29 6.28
CA GLY A 122 24.74 -0.86 5.90
C GLY A 122 23.53 -0.49 5.05
N ARG A 123 23.55 0.66 4.35
CA ARG A 123 22.43 1.19 3.57
C ARG A 123 21.84 0.12 2.65
N VAL A 124 20.53 -0.11 2.81
CA VAL A 124 19.76 -1.04 2.00
C VAL A 124 19.49 -0.44 0.64
N ARG A 125 19.62 -1.26 -0.40
CA ARG A 125 19.35 -0.90 -1.79
C ARG A 125 18.11 -1.63 -2.28
N ARG A 126 17.21 -0.85 -2.86
CA ARG A 126 15.98 -1.34 -3.47
C ARG A 126 16.18 -1.51 -4.97
N PHE A 127 15.99 -2.73 -5.45
CA PHE A 127 15.84 -3.06 -6.86
C PHE A 127 14.36 -3.21 -7.20
N HIS A 128 13.98 -2.79 -8.39
CA HIS A 128 12.62 -2.88 -8.91
C HIS A 128 12.65 -2.79 -10.44
N GLY A 129 11.50 -2.90 -11.10
CA GLY A 129 11.40 -2.93 -12.57
C GLY A 129 12.09 -1.77 -13.31
N MET A 130 12.20 -0.59 -12.70
CA MET A 130 12.89 0.58 -13.30
C MET A 130 14.35 0.71 -12.86
N LYS A 131 14.80 -0.08 -11.89
CA LYS A 131 16.15 -0.02 -11.31
C LYS A 131 16.65 -1.43 -11.06
N THR A 132 17.08 -2.07 -12.13
CA THR A 132 17.52 -3.47 -12.15
C THR A 132 19.03 -3.63 -11.95
N GLU A 133 19.79 -2.54 -11.97
CA GLU A 133 21.23 -2.52 -11.73
C GLU A 133 21.63 -1.42 -10.73
N LEU A 134 22.57 -1.76 -9.85
CA LEU A 134 23.15 -0.85 -8.86
C LEU A 134 24.60 -1.25 -8.59
N GLY A 135 25.48 -0.28 -8.38
CA GLY A 135 26.90 -0.55 -8.26
C GLY A 135 27.71 0.69 -7.93
N PHE A 136 28.97 0.65 -8.32
CA PHE A 136 29.93 1.73 -8.09
C PHE A 136 30.56 2.13 -9.42
N ASP A 137 30.28 3.36 -9.85
CA ASP A 137 30.82 3.92 -11.10
C ASP A 137 32.36 4.09 -10.99
N GLN A 138 32.86 4.41 -9.79
CA GLN A 138 34.29 4.55 -9.50
C GLN A 138 34.71 3.50 -8.46
N LEU A 139 34.73 2.23 -8.86
CA LEU A 139 35.07 1.12 -7.97
C LEU A 139 36.54 1.20 -7.53
N ILE A 140 37.45 1.23 -8.51
CA ILE A 140 38.89 1.36 -8.34
C ILE A 140 39.48 2.17 -9.51
N PRO A 141 40.39 3.15 -9.26
CA PRO A 141 41.04 3.89 -10.34
C PRO A 141 41.88 2.97 -11.23
N LEU A 142 41.86 3.20 -12.54
CA LEU A 142 42.67 2.41 -13.49
C LEU A 142 44.16 2.52 -13.20
N THR A 143 44.62 3.68 -12.72
CA THR A 143 46.01 3.89 -12.30
C THR A 143 46.44 2.99 -11.14
N VAL A 144 45.51 2.61 -10.26
CA VAL A 144 45.78 1.69 -9.14
C VAL A 144 45.55 0.24 -9.59
N PHE A 145 44.55 0.00 -10.41
CA PHE A 145 44.19 -1.35 -10.87
C PHE A 145 45.25 -1.94 -11.80
N ASN A 146 45.79 -1.14 -12.72
CA ASN A 146 46.78 -1.57 -13.72
C ASN A 146 48.22 -1.56 -13.20
N ASP A 147 48.48 -1.01 -12.01
CA ASP A 147 49.79 -1.08 -11.36
C ASP A 147 49.96 -2.47 -10.73
N GLU A 148 50.76 -3.32 -11.36
CA GLU A 148 51.02 -4.69 -10.88
C GLU A 148 51.50 -4.72 -9.42
N SER A 149 52.20 -3.69 -8.93
CA SER A 149 52.64 -3.63 -7.52
C SER A 149 51.48 -3.54 -6.52
N LYS A 150 50.29 -3.17 -6.98
CA LYS A 150 49.05 -3.14 -6.18
C LYS A 150 48.35 -4.49 -6.14
N GLY A 151 48.66 -5.42 -7.04
CA GLY A 151 48.21 -6.81 -6.99
C GLY A 151 46.82 -7.09 -7.55
N TYR A 152 46.10 -6.11 -8.10
CA TYR A 152 44.73 -6.30 -8.60
C TYR A 152 44.67 -6.91 -10.01
N LEU A 153 45.62 -6.56 -10.87
CA LEU A 153 45.83 -7.14 -12.19
C LEU A 153 47.24 -7.75 -12.23
N ILE A 154 47.33 -9.08 -12.29
CA ILE A 154 48.59 -9.83 -12.33
C ILE A 154 48.50 -10.86 -13.45
N ASP A 155 49.53 -10.97 -14.28
CA ASP A 155 49.56 -11.89 -15.43
C ASP A 155 48.32 -11.76 -16.33
N ASP A 156 47.89 -10.51 -16.54
CA ASP A 156 46.67 -10.12 -17.26
C ASP A 156 45.38 -10.78 -16.75
N ARG A 157 45.35 -11.14 -15.46
CA ARG A 157 44.22 -11.74 -14.76
C ARG A 157 43.77 -10.89 -13.59
N CYS A 158 42.47 -10.78 -13.43
CA CYS A 158 41.85 -10.09 -12.30
C CYS A 158 40.60 -10.84 -11.83
N ILE A 159 40.23 -10.62 -10.58
CA ILE A 159 39.12 -11.33 -9.93
C ILE A 159 38.23 -10.33 -9.20
N PHE A 160 36.95 -10.34 -9.56
CA PHE A 160 35.88 -9.58 -8.91
C PHE A 160 34.99 -10.50 -8.09
N GLY A 161 34.25 -9.94 -7.14
CA GLY A 161 33.37 -10.73 -6.28
C GLY A 161 32.10 -10.01 -5.84
N ALA A 162 31.12 -10.79 -5.39
CA ALA A 162 29.85 -10.29 -4.86
C ALA A 162 29.42 -11.02 -3.58
N GLU A 163 28.87 -10.27 -2.64
CA GLU A 163 28.18 -10.79 -1.47
C GLU A 163 26.85 -10.05 -1.30
N ILE A 164 25.74 -10.79 -1.18
CA ILE A 164 24.39 -10.21 -1.25
C ILE A 164 23.56 -10.75 -0.09
N PHE A 165 23.02 -9.86 0.73
CA PHE A 165 22.07 -10.16 1.80
C PHE A 165 20.70 -9.65 1.41
N VAL A 166 19.80 -10.58 1.06
CA VAL A 166 18.42 -10.28 0.69
C VAL A 166 17.57 -10.07 1.94
N ILE A 167 16.95 -8.89 2.04
CA ILE A 167 16.06 -8.54 3.15
C ILE A 167 14.63 -8.93 2.75
N LYS A 168 14.14 -10.00 3.36
CA LYS A 168 12.75 -10.45 3.18
C LYS A 168 11.83 -9.68 4.13
N PRO A 169 10.83 -8.94 3.62
CA PRO A 169 9.87 -8.27 4.48
C PRO A 169 8.94 -9.30 5.14
N THR A 170 9.21 -9.64 6.41
CA THR A 170 8.35 -10.52 7.23
C THR A 170 7.32 -9.72 8.04
N GLY A 171 7.25 -8.41 7.84
CA GLY A 171 6.33 -7.52 8.54
C GLY A 171 4.88 -7.93 8.33
N LYS A 172 4.13 -8.01 9.42
CA LYS A 172 2.67 -8.16 9.41
C LYS A 172 2.05 -6.76 9.43
N GLY A 173 1.22 -6.46 8.45
CA GLY A 173 0.44 -5.22 8.38
C GLY A 173 -1.05 -5.50 8.56
N GLU A 174 -1.78 -4.45 8.95
CA GLU A 174 -3.25 -4.45 9.00
C GLU A 174 -3.79 -3.40 8.03
N CYS A 175 -4.93 -3.71 7.42
CA CYS A 175 -5.63 -2.78 6.54
C CYS A 175 -7.00 -2.47 7.15
N LEU A 176 -7.21 -1.22 7.51
CA LEU A 176 -8.53 -0.70 7.85
C LEU A 176 -9.24 -0.33 6.55
N THR A 177 -10.35 -1.00 6.26
CA THR A 177 -11.20 -0.64 5.12
C THR A 177 -12.34 0.24 5.61
N LEU A 178 -12.46 1.45 5.06
CA LEU A 178 -13.65 2.28 5.21
C LEU A 178 -14.49 2.17 3.94
N VAL A 179 -15.78 1.84 4.08
CA VAL A 179 -16.73 1.94 2.96
C VAL A 179 -17.12 3.42 2.79
N LYS A 180 -16.72 4.03 1.68
CA LYS A 180 -16.67 5.49 1.49
C LYS A 180 -17.99 6.13 0.99
N GLN A 181 -19.11 5.41 0.89
CA GLN A 181 -20.35 5.98 0.32
C GLN A 181 -21.61 5.62 1.12
N PRO A 182 -22.52 6.59 1.35
CA PRO A 182 -23.94 6.27 1.52
C PRO A 182 -24.44 5.71 0.21
N VAL A 183 -24.50 4.39 0.08
CA VAL A 183 -25.62 3.85 -0.68
C VAL A 183 -26.77 3.89 0.32
N ILE A 184 -27.74 4.79 0.11
CA ILE A 184 -29.04 4.66 0.79
C ILE A 184 -29.68 3.44 0.15
N ASP A 185 -29.30 2.27 0.66
CA ASP A 185 -29.94 1.01 0.35
C ASP A 185 -30.92 0.72 1.48
N THR A 186 -32.06 0.13 1.14
CA THR A 186 -33.11 -0.16 2.11
C THR A 186 -33.56 -1.59 1.93
N TYR A 187 -33.47 -2.36 3.01
CA TYR A 187 -34.05 -3.70 3.04
C TYR A 187 -35.43 -3.64 3.70
N THR A 188 -36.45 -4.12 2.98
CA THR A 188 -37.84 -4.16 3.46
C THR A 188 -38.31 -5.60 3.66
N TRP A 189 -38.71 -5.90 4.88
CA TRP A 189 -39.34 -7.15 5.27
C TRP A 189 -40.82 -6.93 5.62
N LYS A 190 -41.72 -7.51 4.82
CA LYS A 190 -43.16 -7.52 5.11
C LYS A 190 -43.51 -8.77 5.90
N ILE A 191 -43.96 -8.59 7.13
CA ILE A 191 -44.39 -9.64 8.04
C ILE A 191 -45.91 -9.76 7.92
N GLN A 192 -46.38 -10.77 7.20
CA GLN A 192 -47.80 -11.05 7.03
C GLN A 192 -48.34 -11.86 8.22
N HIS A 193 -49.64 -11.79 8.45
CA HIS A 193 -50.33 -12.49 9.54
C HIS A 193 -49.74 -12.17 10.92
N PHE A 194 -49.38 -10.91 11.15
CA PHE A 194 -48.63 -10.46 12.33
C PHE A 194 -49.33 -10.81 13.64
N SER A 195 -50.66 -10.70 13.68
CA SER A 195 -51.45 -11.02 14.87
C SER A 195 -51.44 -12.52 15.20
N ALA A 196 -51.18 -13.39 14.22
CA ALA A 196 -51.10 -14.83 14.41
C ALA A 196 -49.72 -15.33 14.87
N LEU A 197 -48.73 -14.42 14.99
CA LEU A 197 -47.38 -14.78 15.41
C LEU A 197 -47.34 -15.24 16.88
N ASP A 198 -46.82 -16.44 17.10
CA ASP A 198 -46.81 -17.16 18.36
C ASP A 198 -45.41 -17.36 18.94
N GLN A 199 -44.37 -17.36 18.10
CA GLN A 199 -42.98 -17.47 18.51
C GLN A 199 -42.48 -16.18 19.18
N GLU A 200 -41.45 -16.34 20.00
CA GLU A 200 -40.84 -15.21 20.71
C GLU A 200 -40.15 -14.23 19.76
N SER A 201 -39.52 -14.73 18.70
CA SER A 201 -38.82 -13.92 17.71
C SER A 201 -38.89 -14.51 16.31
N TYR A 202 -38.81 -13.64 15.31
CA TYR A 202 -38.81 -13.99 13.90
C TYR A 202 -37.64 -13.28 13.21
N LYS A 203 -36.97 -14.01 12.32
CA LYS A 203 -35.83 -13.50 11.55
C LYS A 203 -36.23 -13.33 10.08
N SER A 204 -35.77 -12.26 9.44
CA SER A 204 -35.97 -12.03 8.01
C SER A 204 -35.11 -12.95 7.15
N GLN A 205 -35.29 -12.86 5.83
CA GLN A 205 -34.27 -13.36 4.90
C GLN A 205 -32.95 -12.61 5.09
N VAL A 206 -31.85 -13.29 4.77
CA VAL A 206 -30.50 -12.73 4.84
C VAL A 206 -30.26 -11.80 3.65
N PHE A 207 -29.74 -10.61 3.91
CA PHE A 207 -29.34 -9.63 2.90
C PHE A 207 -27.86 -9.27 3.08
N SER A 208 -27.22 -8.75 2.03
CA SER A 208 -25.78 -8.46 2.05
C SER A 208 -25.52 -6.97 1.91
N PHE A 209 -24.78 -6.39 2.84
CA PHE A 209 -24.41 -4.97 2.79
C PHE A 209 -23.00 -4.75 3.36
N GLY A 210 -22.22 -3.92 2.66
CA GLY A 210 -20.81 -3.61 2.97
C GLY A 210 -19.93 -4.84 3.23
N GLY A 211 -20.18 -5.93 2.49
CA GLY A 211 -19.38 -7.15 2.54
C GLY A 211 -19.72 -8.11 3.68
N HIS A 212 -20.76 -7.83 4.46
CA HIS A 212 -21.27 -8.72 5.52
C HIS A 212 -22.71 -9.15 5.23
N LYS A 213 -23.12 -10.26 5.86
CA LYS A 213 -24.48 -10.80 5.79
C LYS A 213 -25.27 -10.38 7.01
N TRP A 214 -26.45 -9.82 6.77
CA TRP A 214 -27.32 -9.26 7.79
C TRP A 214 -28.72 -9.87 7.74
N ALA A 215 -29.42 -9.84 8.86
CA ALA A 215 -30.84 -10.16 8.95
C ALA A 215 -31.51 -9.26 10.00
N LEU A 216 -32.81 -8.98 9.81
CA LEU A 216 -33.63 -8.35 10.83
C LEU A 216 -34.19 -9.40 11.78
N LEU A 217 -34.16 -9.11 13.08
CA LEU A 217 -34.75 -9.93 14.13
C LEU A 217 -35.81 -9.11 14.86
N VAL A 218 -37.05 -9.58 14.80
CA VAL A 218 -38.21 -8.91 15.40
C VAL A 218 -38.80 -9.78 16.49
N TYR A 219 -39.08 -9.18 17.64
CA TYR A 219 -39.84 -9.78 18.74
C TYR A 219 -41.23 -9.13 18.77
N PRO A 220 -42.26 -9.72 18.13
CA PRO A 220 -43.57 -9.10 17.95
C PRO A 220 -44.25 -8.70 19.25
N LYS A 221 -43.99 -9.46 20.32
CA LYS A 221 -44.54 -9.26 21.68
C LYS A 221 -43.49 -8.72 22.65
N GLY A 222 -42.35 -8.24 22.16
CA GLY A 222 -41.27 -7.68 22.95
C GLY A 222 -40.28 -8.70 23.52
N ASN A 223 -39.07 -8.20 23.82
CA ASN A 223 -37.95 -8.97 24.35
C ASN A 223 -37.61 -8.55 25.79
N SER A 224 -37.14 -9.50 26.62
CA SER A 224 -36.66 -9.24 27.98
C SER A 224 -37.64 -8.39 28.81
N THR A 225 -37.20 -7.23 29.33
CA THR A 225 -38.00 -6.32 30.17
C THR A 225 -39.18 -5.66 29.45
N GLU A 226 -39.20 -5.70 28.12
CA GLU A 226 -40.24 -5.11 27.25
C GLU A 226 -41.28 -6.14 26.77
N LYS A 227 -41.17 -7.39 27.23
CA LYS A 227 -42.15 -8.44 26.91
C LYS A 227 -43.56 -8.03 27.32
N GLY A 228 -44.50 -8.10 26.39
CA GLY A 228 -45.90 -7.69 26.51
C GLY A 228 -46.13 -6.18 26.42
N LYS A 229 -45.10 -5.34 26.25
CA LYS A 229 -45.21 -3.87 26.28
C LYS A 229 -44.87 -3.22 24.95
N SER A 230 -43.75 -3.62 24.36
CA SER A 230 -43.18 -2.98 23.18
C SER A 230 -42.68 -4.00 22.17
N LEU A 231 -42.88 -3.72 20.88
CA LEU A 231 -42.16 -4.37 19.78
C LEU A 231 -40.66 -4.13 19.94
N SER A 232 -39.84 -5.18 19.79
CA SER A 232 -38.38 -5.07 19.76
C SER A 232 -37.83 -5.43 18.38
N ILE A 233 -36.84 -4.69 17.90
CA ILE A 233 -36.25 -4.87 16.56
C ILE A 233 -34.73 -4.76 16.67
N TYR A 234 -34.03 -5.73 16.07
CA TYR A 234 -32.57 -5.82 16.05
C TYR A 234 -32.06 -6.08 14.64
N LEU A 235 -30.84 -5.63 14.39
CA LEU A 235 -30.03 -6.04 13.26
C LEU A 235 -29.07 -7.14 13.73
N VAL A 236 -29.02 -8.25 12.99
CA VAL A 236 -28.17 -9.41 13.28
C VAL A 236 -27.16 -9.57 12.16
N MET A 237 -25.89 -9.73 12.52
CA MET A 237 -24.83 -10.18 11.63
C MET A 237 -24.87 -11.70 11.56
N GLU A 238 -25.14 -12.25 10.38
CA GLU A 238 -25.26 -13.70 10.15
C GLU A 238 -23.91 -14.38 9.91
N ASP A 239 -22.90 -13.64 9.45
CA ASP A 239 -21.55 -14.13 9.21
C ASP A 239 -20.56 -13.78 10.33
N PHE A 240 -21.06 -13.50 11.53
CA PHE A 240 -20.26 -13.14 12.72
C PHE A 240 -19.19 -14.18 13.09
N GLU A 241 -19.44 -15.47 12.85
CA GLU A 241 -18.49 -16.56 13.10
C GLU A 241 -17.30 -16.54 12.14
N THR A 242 -17.47 -15.91 10.97
CA THR A 242 -16.39 -15.73 9.98
C THR A 242 -15.45 -14.59 10.36
N LEU A 243 -15.83 -13.75 11.34
CA LEU A 243 -14.97 -12.68 11.84
C LEU A 243 -13.80 -13.28 12.64
N PRO A 244 -12.55 -12.91 12.31
CA PRO A 244 -11.40 -13.36 13.08
C PRO A 244 -11.47 -12.88 14.54
N CYS A 245 -11.00 -13.71 15.45
CA CYS A 245 -10.99 -13.40 16.89
C CYS A 245 -10.31 -12.05 17.17
N GLY A 246 -10.95 -11.22 18.00
CA GLY A 246 -10.46 -9.88 18.36
C GLY A 246 -10.74 -8.78 17.32
N ARG A 247 -11.40 -9.11 16.19
CA ARG A 247 -11.82 -8.11 15.20
C ARG A 247 -13.28 -7.73 15.40
N THR A 248 -13.58 -6.47 15.12
CA THR A 248 -14.93 -5.94 15.16
C THR A 248 -15.30 -5.27 13.84
N THR A 249 -16.59 -5.30 13.54
CA THR A 249 -17.20 -4.51 12.46
C THR A 249 -18.07 -3.45 13.11
N TYR A 250 -17.69 -2.19 12.98
CA TYR A 250 -18.56 -1.09 13.38
C TYR A 250 -19.63 -0.89 12.31
N ALA A 251 -20.89 -0.79 12.71
CA ALA A 251 -21.98 -0.40 11.83
C ALA A 251 -22.86 0.67 12.50
N GLU A 252 -23.28 1.65 11.70
CA GLU A 252 -24.28 2.66 12.05
C GLU A 252 -25.45 2.54 11.06
N TYR A 253 -26.67 2.40 11.58
CA TYR A 253 -27.86 2.08 10.79
C TYR A 253 -29.13 2.65 11.43
N MET A 254 -30.22 2.68 10.66
CA MET A 254 -31.53 3.13 11.12
C MET A 254 -32.55 2.01 10.93
N LEU A 255 -33.24 1.65 12.00
CA LEU A 255 -34.35 0.70 11.98
C LEU A 255 -35.66 1.47 11.85
N ARG A 256 -36.58 0.98 11.02
CA ARG A 256 -37.83 1.66 10.66
C ARG A 256 -39.03 0.71 10.68
N VAL A 257 -40.14 1.16 11.26
CA VAL A 257 -41.47 0.56 11.04
C VAL A 257 -42.27 1.53 10.18
N ARG A 258 -42.75 1.06 9.02
CA ARG A 258 -43.52 1.92 8.12
C ARG A 258 -44.94 2.10 8.59
N ASP A 259 -45.37 3.35 8.70
CA ASP A 259 -46.76 3.73 8.44
C ASP A 259 -47.06 3.56 6.94
N GLN A 260 -47.97 2.64 6.64
CA GLN A 260 -48.35 2.24 5.30
C GLN A 260 -49.49 3.09 4.71
N LEU A 261 -50.08 4.00 5.49
CA LEU A 261 -51.23 4.83 5.08
C LEU A 261 -50.86 6.30 4.89
N PHE A 262 -50.12 6.90 5.83
CA PHE A 262 -49.86 8.36 5.84
C PHE A 262 -48.37 8.72 5.75
N GLY A 263 -47.49 7.72 5.66
CA GLY A 263 -46.06 7.93 5.53
C GLY A 263 -45.37 8.45 6.80
N LYS A 264 -46.06 8.47 7.95
CA LYS A 264 -45.48 8.86 9.25
C LYS A 264 -44.77 7.67 9.90
N HIS A 265 -43.64 7.29 9.33
CA HIS A 265 -42.85 6.16 9.81
C HIS A 265 -42.27 6.40 11.22
N ILE A 266 -42.01 5.32 11.95
CA ILE A 266 -41.22 5.38 13.19
C ILE A 266 -39.83 4.84 12.89
N GLU A 267 -38.83 5.69 13.13
CA GLU A 267 -37.43 5.43 12.83
C GLU A 267 -36.60 5.58 14.11
N LYS A 268 -35.66 4.66 14.35
CA LYS A 268 -34.68 4.75 15.44
C LYS A 268 -33.29 4.39 14.95
N LYS A 269 -32.32 5.22 15.33
CA LYS A 269 -30.91 5.06 14.99
C LYS A 269 -30.22 4.13 15.99
N ALA A 270 -29.37 3.25 15.48
CA ALA A 270 -28.49 2.41 16.28
C ALA A 270 -27.07 2.39 15.69
N SER A 271 -26.07 2.18 16.55
CA SER A 271 -24.70 1.93 16.13
C SER A 271 -24.05 0.94 17.08
N PHE A 272 -23.20 0.06 16.55
CA PHE A 272 -22.57 -0.97 17.36
C PHE A 272 -21.32 -1.57 16.73
N HIS A 273 -20.45 -2.17 17.57
CA HIS A 273 -19.33 -2.99 17.17
C HIS A 273 -19.71 -4.48 17.22
N PHE A 274 -20.05 -5.04 16.07
CA PHE A 274 -20.31 -6.46 15.92
C PHE A 274 -19.02 -7.26 16.00
N SER A 275 -19.08 -8.43 16.62
CA SER A 275 -17.93 -9.33 16.80
C SER A 275 -18.39 -10.78 16.83
N ASN A 276 -17.43 -11.70 16.91
CA ASN A 276 -17.72 -13.12 17.12
C ASN A 276 -18.51 -13.42 18.41
N SER A 277 -18.55 -12.48 19.37
CA SER A 277 -19.19 -12.63 20.67
C SER A 277 -20.51 -11.85 20.78
N ILE A 278 -20.71 -10.84 19.94
CA ILE A 278 -21.92 -10.01 19.93
C ILE A 278 -22.36 -9.82 18.48
N LYS A 279 -23.39 -10.58 18.10
CA LYS A 279 -23.88 -10.68 16.73
C LYS A 279 -25.08 -9.80 16.43
N ASP A 280 -25.79 -9.33 17.43
CA ASP A 280 -27.01 -8.54 17.26
C ASP A 280 -27.04 -7.31 18.16
N TRP A 281 -27.62 -6.25 17.62
CA TRP A 281 -27.85 -5.00 18.34
C TRP A 281 -29.10 -4.31 17.79
N GLY A 282 -29.78 -3.51 18.62
CA GLY A 282 -31.05 -2.90 18.24
C GLY A 282 -31.76 -2.21 19.39
N HIS A 283 -33.09 -2.12 19.28
CA HIS A 283 -33.94 -1.47 20.27
C HIS A 283 -34.90 -2.46 20.93
N LEU A 284 -34.70 -2.65 22.24
CA LEU A 284 -35.61 -3.39 23.12
C LEU A 284 -37.02 -2.79 23.12
N ASN A 285 -37.13 -1.45 23.18
CA ASN A 285 -38.39 -0.72 23.25
C ASN A 285 -38.66 0.06 21.95
N PHE A 286 -38.72 -0.61 20.79
CA PHE A 286 -38.82 0.07 19.50
C PHE A 286 -40.13 0.87 19.37
N MET A 287 -41.29 0.24 19.59
CA MET A 287 -42.62 0.84 19.50
C MET A 287 -43.57 0.14 20.47
N SER A 288 -44.48 0.84 21.15
CA SER A 288 -45.45 0.19 22.06
C SER A 288 -46.41 -0.71 21.28
N LEU A 289 -46.85 -1.82 21.89
CA LEU A 289 -47.81 -2.72 21.24
C LEU A 289 -49.17 -2.05 21.00
N ASP A 290 -49.57 -1.12 21.86
CA ASP A 290 -50.78 -0.30 21.65
C ASP A 290 -50.68 0.53 20.37
N ASP A 291 -49.50 1.08 20.08
CA ASP A 291 -49.26 1.88 18.88
C ASP A 291 -49.20 1.03 17.62
N VAL A 292 -48.59 -0.17 17.69
CA VAL A 292 -48.58 -1.14 16.59
C VAL A 292 -50.00 -1.55 16.20
N ASN A 293 -50.85 -1.83 17.20
CA ASN A 293 -52.19 -2.35 17.01
C ASN A 293 -53.25 -1.27 16.77
N ALA A 294 -52.91 0.01 16.94
CA ALA A 294 -53.83 1.12 16.72
C ALA A 294 -54.14 1.28 15.20
N LEU A 295 -55.30 0.77 14.79
CA LEU A 295 -55.82 0.85 13.41
C LEU A 295 -55.66 2.25 12.74
N PRO A 296 -55.90 3.39 13.42
CA PRO A 296 -55.77 4.71 12.79
C PRO A 296 -54.33 5.11 12.44
N LYS A 297 -53.32 4.42 12.97
CA LYS A 297 -51.90 4.79 12.83
C LYS A 297 -51.22 4.17 11.60
N GLY A 298 -51.89 3.25 10.90
CA GLY A 298 -51.41 2.72 9.60
C GLY A 298 -50.19 1.81 9.64
N PHE A 299 -49.72 1.38 10.82
CA PHE A 299 -48.56 0.47 10.94
C PHE A 299 -48.92 -0.98 10.60
N LEU A 300 -50.09 -1.45 11.02
CA LEU A 300 -50.61 -2.78 10.73
C LEU A 300 -51.77 -2.68 9.72
N VAL A 301 -51.48 -2.92 8.44
CA VAL A 301 -52.46 -2.88 7.35
C VAL A 301 -52.66 -4.28 6.80
N ASN A 302 -53.91 -4.75 6.73
CA ASN A 302 -54.25 -6.13 6.34
C ASN A 302 -53.44 -7.17 7.14
N ASP A 303 -53.31 -6.95 8.46
CA ASP A 303 -52.51 -7.79 9.36
C ASP A 303 -51.05 -7.98 8.91
N THR A 304 -50.50 -7.00 8.18
CA THR A 304 -49.13 -7.00 7.68
C THR A 304 -48.34 -5.83 8.29
N LEU A 305 -47.23 -6.14 8.95
CA LEU A 305 -46.28 -5.15 9.47
C LEU A 305 -45.09 -5.01 8.50
N ALA A 306 -44.74 -3.77 8.12
CA ALA A 306 -43.60 -3.49 7.26
C ALA A 306 -42.37 -3.05 8.07
N VAL A 307 -41.49 -4.03 8.26
CA VAL A 307 -40.09 -4.04 8.70
C VAL A 307 -39.09 -3.34 7.79
N GLU A 308 -38.45 -2.22 8.12
CA GLU A 308 -37.39 -1.68 7.26
C GLU A 308 -36.09 -1.40 8.00
N GLU A 309 -35.01 -1.57 7.28
CA GLU A 309 -33.68 -1.14 7.68
C GLU A 309 -33.16 -0.17 6.62
N VAL A 310 -32.67 0.97 7.09
CA VAL A 310 -32.21 2.09 6.27
C VAL A 310 -30.76 2.37 6.63
N TRP A 311 -29.86 2.13 5.69
CA TRP A 311 -28.43 2.36 5.90
C TRP A 311 -28.12 3.86 5.86
N HIS A 312 -27.70 4.41 7.00
CA HIS A 312 -27.09 5.74 7.12
C HIS A 312 -25.59 5.61 7.48
N ILE A 313 -24.84 4.85 6.66
CA ILE A 313 -23.36 4.83 6.45
C ILE A 313 -22.38 4.48 7.59
N TYR A 314 -21.30 3.83 7.11
CA TYR A 314 -19.95 3.54 7.63
C TYR A 314 -19.82 2.18 8.29
N LEU A 315 -19.50 1.18 7.46
CA LEU A 315 -18.91 -0.05 7.93
C LEU A 315 -17.39 0.12 8.02
N LEU A 316 -16.86 -0.01 9.24
CA LEU A 316 -15.43 -0.11 9.49
C LEU A 316 -15.12 -1.59 9.71
N THR A 317 -14.36 -2.17 8.78
CA THR A 317 -13.87 -3.54 8.94
C THR A 317 -12.35 -3.51 8.95
N VAL A 318 -11.77 -3.96 10.06
CA VAL A 318 -10.33 -4.23 10.13
C VAL A 318 -10.08 -5.57 9.41
N LYS A 319 -9.45 -5.52 8.23
CA LYS A 319 -8.90 -6.70 7.58
C LYS A 319 -7.45 -6.83 8.03
N GLY A 320 -7.19 -7.76 8.96
CA GLY A 320 -5.84 -8.12 9.35
C GLY A 320 -5.22 -9.19 8.43
N ASN A 321 -3.89 -9.15 8.42
CA ASN A 321 -2.94 -9.90 7.59
C ASN A 321 -2.80 -9.36 6.16
N MET A 322 -2.23 -8.16 6.03
CA MET A 322 -1.30 -7.94 4.92
C MET A 322 0.02 -8.62 5.30
N ILE A 323 0.29 -9.77 4.71
CA ILE A 323 1.69 -10.19 4.58
C ILE A 323 2.29 -9.18 3.61
N ASN A 324 3.42 -8.55 3.95
CA ASN A 324 4.19 -7.74 3.00
C ASN A 324 4.81 -8.59 1.86
N ASP A 325 4.14 -9.65 1.42
CA ASP A 325 4.45 -10.40 0.21
C ASP A 325 3.84 -9.65 -0.98
N ARG A 326 4.46 -8.52 -1.35
CA ARG A 326 4.22 -7.88 -2.66
C ARG A 326 4.67 -8.75 -3.84
N ASN A 327 5.21 -9.95 -3.58
CA ASN A 327 5.73 -10.89 -4.57
C ASN A 327 4.74 -12.00 -4.98
N LYS A 328 3.45 -11.93 -4.63
CA LYS A 328 2.42 -12.82 -5.19
C LYS A 328 1.45 -12.06 -6.09
N GLY A 329 1.85 -11.86 -7.34
CA GLY A 329 0.90 -11.75 -8.43
C GLY A 329 0.60 -13.15 -8.97
N SER A 330 -0.58 -13.71 -8.68
CA SER A 330 -1.21 -14.68 -9.59
C SER A 330 -2.71 -14.81 -9.34
N LEU A 331 -3.42 -14.76 -10.45
CA LEU A 331 -4.86 -14.84 -10.68
C LEU A 331 -5.46 -16.22 -10.30
N THR A 332 -6.66 -16.17 -9.74
CA THR A 332 -7.84 -16.98 -10.09
C THR A 332 -9.04 -16.06 -9.77
N GLY A 333 -10.13 -15.89 -10.49
CA GLY A 333 -10.70 -16.38 -11.74
C GLY A 333 -12.00 -15.56 -11.92
N ASN A 334 -12.46 -15.38 -13.15
CA ASN A 334 -13.53 -14.47 -13.55
C ASN A 334 -14.84 -14.56 -12.74
N SER A 335 -15.44 -13.40 -12.45
CA SER A 335 -16.87 -13.19 -12.71
C SER A 335 -17.12 -11.71 -13.00
N VAL A 336 -17.16 -11.39 -14.31
CA VAL A 336 -17.77 -10.17 -14.81
C VAL A 336 -19.26 -10.25 -14.51
N ILE A 337 -19.76 -9.37 -13.65
CA ILE A 337 -21.16 -8.99 -13.63
C ILE A 337 -21.19 -7.50 -13.92
N LYS A 338 -21.59 -7.15 -15.14
CA LYS A 338 -21.97 -5.78 -15.51
C LYS A 338 -23.28 -5.45 -14.77
N PRO A 339 -23.41 -4.26 -14.17
CA PRO A 339 -24.72 -3.64 -14.02
C PRO A 339 -25.05 -2.87 -15.30
N GLU A 340 -26.22 -3.17 -15.83
CA GLU A 340 -26.87 -2.44 -16.90
C GLU A 340 -27.18 -0.99 -16.52
N SER A 341 -27.29 -0.20 -17.57
CA SER A 341 -27.65 1.22 -17.62
C SER A 341 -28.83 1.64 -16.75
N SER A 342 -28.71 2.77 -16.06
CA SER A 342 -29.77 3.79 -16.04
C SER A 342 -29.25 5.15 -15.57
N GLN A 343 -29.24 6.07 -16.53
CA GLN A 343 -29.58 7.49 -16.45
C GLN A 343 -28.88 8.41 -15.43
N GLN A 344 -28.03 9.25 -16.02
CA GLN A 344 -27.60 10.56 -15.50
C GLN A 344 -28.79 11.41 -15.06
N HIS A 345 -28.71 12.00 -13.87
CA HIS A 345 -29.23 13.35 -13.65
C HIS A 345 -28.26 14.14 -12.77
N ASN A 346 -27.71 15.19 -13.37
CA ASN A 346 -26.97 16.26 -12.71
C ASN A 346 -27.87 16.97 -11.69
N PHE A 347 -27.40 17.17 -10.47
CA PHE A 347 -27.74 18.36 -9.69
C PHE A 347 -26.56 18.77 -8.79
N SER A 348 -26.01 19.94 -9.11
CA SER A 348 -25.20 20.78 -8.24
C SER A 348 -26.04 21.31 -7.08
N PHE A 349 -25.48 21.44 -5.87
CA PHE A 349 -25.70 22.64 -5.03
C PHE A 349 -24.68 22.74 -3.88
N TYR A 350 -24.43 24.01 -3.54
CA TYR A 350 -23.55 24.59 -2.54
C TYR A 350 -24.00 24.35 -1.08
N GLN A 351 -23.03 24.32 -0.16
CA GLN A 351 -23.07 24.82 1.24
C GLN A 351 -21.61 24.70 1.77
N ARG A 352 -20.84 25.74 2.13
CA ARG A 352 -20.95 26.85 3.10
C ARG A 352 -21.39 26.42 4.51
N GLY A 353 -20.38 26.28 5.39
CA GLY A 353 -20.29 27.07 6.63
C GLY A 353 -20.44 26.32 7.95
N GLU A 354 -19.30 26.18 8.63
CA GLU A 354 -19.10 26.21 10.10
C GLU A 354 -19.71 25.05 10.92
N GLY A 355 -19.03 24.39 11.86
CA GLY A 355 -17.77 24.63 12.54
C GLY A 355 -18.01 24.40 14.03
N GLU A 356 -17.34 23.43 14.67
CA GLU A 356 -16.99 23.51 16.09
C GLU A 356 -15.95 22.46 16.49
N LYS A 357 -15.00 22.91 17.32
CA LYS A 357 -13.79 22.23 17.75
C LYS A 357 -14.04 21.45 19.04
N GLY A 358 -13.41 20.28 19.15
CA GLY A 358 -13.09 19.64 20.43
C GLY A 358 -11.66 19.12 20.38
N VAL A 359 -10.75 19.78 21.10
CA VAL A 359 -9.34 19.39 21.29
C VAL A 359 -9.26 18.54 22.56
N MET A 360 -8.52 17.44 22.51
CA MET A 360 -7.91 16.86 23.70
C MET A 360 -6.54 16.27 23.33
N GLU A 361 -5.49 16.89 23.87
CA GLU A 361 -4.10 16.43 23.83
C GLU A 361 -3.89 15.31 24.85
N THR A 362 -3.05 14.34 24.51
CA THR A 362 -2.15 13.68 25.47
C THR A 362 -0.82 13.34 24.80
N GLU A 363 0.27 13.75 25.44
CA GLU A 363 1.66 13.51 25.06
C GLU A 363 2.09 12.06 25.31
N GLY A 364 3.06 11.55 24.53
CA GLY A 364 3.71 10.28 24.89
C GLY A 364 4.66 9.65 23.87
N ARG A 365 5.89 10.15 23.83
CA ARG A 365 7.16 9.45 23.51
C ARG A 365 7.44 9.04 22.06
N GLY A 366 8.54 9.59 21.56
CA GLY A 366 9.04 9.43 20.20
C GLY A 366 9.64 8.05 19.90
N PHE A 367 9.38 7.62 18.67
CA PHE A 367 10.22 6.71 17.90
C PHE A 367 10.50 7.40 16.56
N THR A 368 11.65 8.06 16.46
CA THR A 368 12.22 8.51 15.20
C THR A 368 13.02 7.38 14.55
N ASP A 369 12.99 7.38 13.22
CA ASP A 369 13.92 6.70 12.29
C ASP A 369 13.40 5.49 11.50
N LEU A 370 12.40 5.73 10.64
CA LEU A 370 12.26 5.03 9.35
C LEU A 370 11.69 6.01 8.30
N TYR A 371 12.49 6.99 7.87
CA TYR A 371 12.06 7.90 6.80
C TYR A 371 12.16 7.23 5.42
N ARG A 372 10.97 7.10 4.82
CA ARG A 372 10.62 6.52 3.53
C ARG A 372 10.85 7.56 2.40
N ASN A 373 11.47 7.16 1.29
CA ASN A 373 11.72 8.02 0.11
C ASN A 373 10.39 8.39 -0.58
N SER A 374 9.86 9.58 -0.30
CA SER A 374 8.54 10.06 -0.77
C SER A 374 8.52 10.57 -2.21
N SER A 375 9.65 11.04 -2.76
CA SER A 375 9.70 11.65 -4.10
C SER A 375 9.54 10.63 -5.24
N GLU A 376 10.13 9.44 -5.12
CA GLU A 376 9.97 8.35 -6.10
C GLU A 376 8.56 7.75 -6.05
N GLU A 377 7.94 7.64 -4.85
CA GLU A 377 6.55 7.18 -4.70
C GLU A 377 5.56 8.16 -5.35
N LEU A 378 5.78 9.48 -5.21
CA LEU A 378 4.94 10.51 -5.84
C LEU A 378 5.06 10.49 -7.37
N PHE A 379 6.26 10.28 -7.91
CA PHE A 379 6.48 10.14 -9.35
C PHE A 379 5.79 8.89 -9.92
N LEU A 380 5.94 7.74 -9.25
CA LEU A 380 5.26 6.51 -9.66
C LEU A 380 3.74 6.64 -9.52
N LYS A 381 3.24 7.34 -8.50
CA LYS A 381 1.81 7.61 -8.33
C LYS A 381 1.26 8.50 -9.45
N SER A 382 2.02 9.50 -9.88
CA SER A 382 1.67 10.35 -11.03
C SER A 382 1.59 9.58 -12.35
N LEU A 383 2.51 8.62 -12.57
CA LEU A 383 2.47 7.69 -13.71
C LEU A 383 1.31 6.69 -13.64
N MET A 384 0.90 6.29 -12.44
CA MET A 384 -0.24 5.37 -12.22
C MET A 384 -1.60 6.06 -12.42
N GLU A 385 -1.70 7.36 -12.14
CA GLU A 385 -2.94 8.14 -12.30
C GLU A 385 -3.17 8.60 -13.75
N THR A 386 -2.15 8.50 -14.62
CA THR A 386 -2.30 8.74 -16.07
C THR A 386 -2.56 7.42 -16.79
N SER A 387 -3.82 7.07 -16.98
CA SER A 387 -4.18 5.95 -17.86
C SER A 387 -5.02 6.42 -19.06
N ILE A 388 -4.52 5.98 -20.23
CA ILE A 388 -5.17 5.85 -21.54
C ILE A 388 -5.24 7.13 -22.40
N GLY A 389 -4.28 7.25 -23.33
CA GLY A 389 -4.57 7.82 -24.66
C GLY A 389 -3.99 9.18 -25.04
N MET A 390 -2.95 9.70 -24.38
CA MET A 390 -2.26 10.92 -24.82
C MET A 390 -0.73 10.73 -24.86
N PRO A 391 -0.01 11.38 -25.79
CA PRO A 391 1.44 11.25 -25.89
C PRO A 391 2.12 11.81 -24.64
N VAL A 392 3.21 11.16 -24.24
CA VAL A 392 4.07 11.54 -23.10
C VAL A 392 4.49 13.00 -23.25
N PRO A 393 4.26 13.88 -22.25
CA PRO A 393 4.71 15.27 -22.35
C PRO A 393 6.24 15.30 -22.26
N THR A 394 6.89 15.89 -23.26
CA THR A 394 8.33 16.16 -23.24
C THR A 394 8.64 17.32 -22.28
N MET A 395 9.84 17.29 -21.67
CA MET A 395 10.36 18.33 -20.75
C MET A 395 10.25 19.77 -21.28
N GLU A 396 10.22 19.95 -22.60
CA GLU A 396 10.06 21.25 -23.26
C GLU A 396 8.64 21.82 -23.15
N MET A 397 7.60 20.99 -23.03
CA MET A 397 6.20 21.42 -22.93
C MET A 397 5.85 22.04 -21.57
N LEU A 398 6.69 21.87 -20.55
CA LEU A 398 6.48 22.36 -19.18
C LEU A 398 7.23 23.66 -18.86
N GLY A 399 7.76 24.36 -19.88
CA GLY A 399 8.29 25.73 -19.71
C GLY A 399 9.69 25.83 -19.10
N PHE A 400 10.42 24.73 -18.93
CA PHE A 400 11.83 24.77 -18.51
C PHE A 400 12.73 25.09 -19.71
N LYS A 401 12.83 26.37 -20.09
CA LYS A 401 13.89 26.82 -21.00
C LYS A 401 15.24 26.77 -20.27
N ASN A 402 16.21 26.14 -20.92
CA ASN A 402 17.64 26.28 -20.64
C ASN A 402 18.00 27.77 -20.50
N LEU A 403 18.36 28.20 -19.29
CA LEU A 403 19.16 29.41 -19.11
C LEU A 403 20.63 29.01 -19.26
N SER A 404 21.08 28.90 -20.50
CA SER A 404 22.49 29.16 -20.80
C SER A 404 22.69 30.68 -20.72
N GLN A 405 23.23 31.19 -19.62
CA GLN A 405 23.81 32.53 -19.61
C GLN A 405 25.28 32.47 -19.25
N ASN A 406 26.05 32.95 -20.22
CA ASN A 406 27.49 33.12 -20.25
C ASN A 406 28.02 33.83 -19.00
N PHE A 407 29.06 33.27 -18.39
CA PHE A 407 29.94 34.04 -17.52
C PHE A 407 30.68 35.07 -18.37
N ARG A 408 30.24 36.33 -18.29
CA ARG A 408 31.06 37.49 -18.66
C ARG A 408 31.90 37.88 -17.45
N THR A 409 33.20 37.82 -17.63
CA THR A 409 34.20 38.57 -16.87
C THR A 409 33.85 40.05 -16.90
N ASP A 410 33.92 40.75 -15.76
CA ASP A 410 34.65 42.02 -15.67
C ASP A 410 34.89 42.46 -14.20
N LYS A 411 36.03 43.12 -14.06
CA LYS A 411 36.68 43.66 -12.86
C LYS A 411 36.03 44.97 -12.34
N TRP A 412 36.61 45.43 -11.22
CA TRP A 412 36.66 46.78 -10.62
C TRP A 412 35.60 47.00 -9.53
N LEU A 413 35.92 47.44 -8.31
CA LEU A 413 37.09 48.14 -7.75
C LEU A 413 37.22 47.76 -6.26
#